data_AF-A0A0S6W9N3-F1
#
_entry.id   AF-A0A0S6W9N3-F1
#
_cell.length_a   1.000
_cell.length_b   1.000
_cell.length_c   1.000
_cell.angle_alpha   90.00
_cell.angle_beta   90.00
_cell.angle_gamma   90.00
#
_symmetry.space_group_name_H-M   'P 1'
#
loop_
_entity.id
_entity.type
_entity.pdbx_description
1 polymer ?
#
loop_
_entity_poly.entity_id
_entity_poly.type
_entity_poly.pdbx_seq_one_letter_code
_entity_poly.pdbx_strand_id
1 'polypeptide(L)'
;MYWFELKGALLYGQPQITNEMLQPEALKMAVREIARLVNFGWIDKLTDDTLQRIQTACSIGHCPEVWDEFHYSNLQLLARSQKHALSC
;
A
#
# COMPACT_ATOMS: atom_id res chain seq x y z
N MET A 1 3.57 5.30 -16.22
CA MET A 1 3.53 3.93 -15.65
C MET A 1 2.07 3.54 -15.43
N TYR A 2 1.66 2.34 -15.82
CA TYR A 2 0.29 1.87 -15.61
C TYR A 2 0.06 1.40 -14.17
N TRP A 3 -1.20 1.23 -13.77
CA TRP A 3 -1.57 0.86 -12.40
C TRP A 3 -1.00 -0.52 -11.97
N PHE A 4 -0.86 -1.48 -12.89
CA PHE A 4 -0.33 -2.80 -12.57
C PHE A 4 1.18 -2.78 -12.28
N GLU A 5 1.91 -1.89 -12.95
CA GLU A 5 3.34 -1.65 -12.71
C GLU A 5 3.54 -0.94 -11.37
N LEU A 6 2.72 0.08 -11.08
CA LEU A 6 2.69 0.76 -9.79
C LEU A 6 2.39 -0.20 -8.65
N LYS A 7 1.43 -1.11 -8.83
CA LYS A 7 1.13 -2.16 -7.85
C LYS A 7 2.37 -3.01 -7.53
N GLY A 8 3.09 -3.45 -8.57
CA GLY A 8 4.34 -4.20 -8.40
C GLY A 8 5.41 -3.39 -7.67
N ALA A 9 5.61 -2.14 -8.07
CA ALA A 9 6.54 -1.22 -7.43
C ALA A 9 6.24 -0.99 -5.94
N LEU A 10 4.96 -0.85 -5.58
CA LEU A 10 4.53 -0.67 -4.19
C LEU A 10 4.78 -1.92 -3.34
N LEU A 11 4.45 -3.10 -3.87
CA LEU A 11 4.57 -4.37 -3.15
C LEU A 11 6.02 -4.82 -3.01
N TYR A 12 6.83 -4.67 -4.06
CA TYR A 12 8.18 -5.25 -4.14
C TYR A 12 9.31 -4.21 -4.08
N GLY A 13 8.99 -2.91 -4.14
CA GLY A 13 9.96 -1.83 -4.09
C GLY A 13 10.72 -1.58 -5.40
N GLN A 14 10.32 -2.21 -6.51
CA GLN A 14 10.96 -2.07 -7.82
C GLN A 14 9.90 -2.04 -8.94
N PRO A 15 9.98 -1.11 -9.91
CA PRO A 15 10.93 0.01 -9.99
C PRO A 15 10.70 1.06 -8.89
N GLN A 16 11.70 1.91 -8.63
CA GLN A 16 11.52 3.06 -7.73
C GLN A 16 10.47 4.02 -8.30
N ILE A 17 9.52 4.41 -7.46
CA ILE A 17 8.46 5.33 -7.83
C ILE A 17 8.99 6.77 -7.72
N THR A 18 9.04 7.48 -8.84
CA THR A 18 9.39 8.90 -8.90
C THR A 18 8.17 9.74 -9.30
N ASN A 19 8.19 11.04 -8.97
CA ASN A 19 7.07 11.95 -9.25
C ASN A 19 6.74 12.03 -10.75
N GLU A 20 7.76 12.03 -11.61
CA GLU A 20 7.62 12.12 -13.07
C GLU A 20 6.90 10.90 -13.69
N MET A 21 6.95 9.74 -13.03
CA MET A 21 6.36 8.49 -13.50
C MET A 21 4.95 8.23 -12.94
N LEU A 22 4.54 9.02 -11.95
CA LEU A 22 3.32 8.86 -11.18
C LEU A 22 2.12 9.49 -11.88
N GLN A 23 1.20 8.66 -12.35
CA GLN A 23 -0.14 9.11 -12.73
C GLN A 23 -1.06 8.96 -11.52
N PRO A 24 -1.68 10.04 -11.01
CA PRO A 24 -2.49 9.99 -9.79
C PRO A 24 -3.59 8.93 -9.84
N GLU A 25 -4.34 8.85 -10.94
CA GLU A 25 -5.42 7.85 -11.07
C GLU A 25 -4.89 6.41 -11.14
N ALA A 26 -3.73 6.19 -11.76
CA ALA A 26 -3.09 4.88 -11.79
C ALA A 26 -2.61 4.46 -10.39
N LEU A 27 -2.12 5.40 -9.59
CA LEU A 27 -1.73 5.16 -8.20
C LEU A 27 -2.95 4.83 -7.34
N LYS A 28 -4.04 5.60 -7.43
CA LYS A 28 -5.29 5.33 -6.70
C LYS A 28 -5.81 3.92 -7.00
N MET A 29 -5.82 3.51 -8.27
CA MET A 29 -6.20 2.15 -8.67
C MET A 29 -5.26 1.10 -8.09
N ALA A 30 -3.94 1.31 -8.15
CA ALA A 30 -2.97 0.38 -7.60
C ALA A 30 -3.15 0.16 -6.09
N VAL A 31 -3.32 1.25 -5.32
CA VAL A 31 -3.52 1.18 -3.86
C VAL A 31 -4.83 0.48 -3.50
N ARG A 32 -5.93 0.79 -4.21
CA ARG A 32 -7.23 0.12 -4.01
C ARG A 32 -7.16 -1.36 -4.32
N GLU A 33 -6.43 -1.75 -5.36
CA GLU A 33 -6.26 -3.15 -5.70
C GLU A 33 -5.42 -3.89 -4.65
N ILE A 34 -4.37 -3.27 -4.11
CA ILE A 34 -3.63 -3.85 -2.97
C ILE A 34 -4.58 -4.03 -1.78
N ALA A 35 -5.39 -3.03 -1.44
CA ALA A 35 -6.40 -3.13 -0.38
C ALA A 35 -7.35 -4.32 -0.62
N ARG A 36 -7.80 -4.49 -1.86
CA ARG A 36 -8.68 -5.58 -2.28
C ARG A 36 -8.02 -6.94 -2.10
N LEU A 37 -6.78 -7.11 -2.55
CA LEU A 37 -6.03 -8.36 -2.41
C LEU A 37 -5.82 -8.73 -0.94
N VAL A 38 -5.52 -7.74 -0.11
CA VAL A 38 -5.37 -7.92 1.32
C VAL A 38 -6.70 -8.32 1.98
N ASN A 39 -7.80 -7.63 1.67
CA ASN A 39 -9.13 -7.95 2.19
C ASN A 39 -9.62 -9.35 1.80
N PHE A 40 -9.28 -9.82 0.60
CA PHE A 40 -9.60 -11.18 0.15
C PHE A 40 -8.63 -12.25 0.66
N GLY A 41 -7.60 -11.88 1.44
CA GLY A 41 -6.63 -12.83 1.98
C GLY A 41 -5.62 -13.37 0.96
N TRP A 42 -5.45 -12.68 -0.18
CA TRP A 42 -4.38 -13.01 -1.14
C TRP A 42 -3.02 -12.46 -0.69
N ILE A 43 -3.04 -11.43 0.14
CA ILE A 43 -1.87 -10.88 0.82
C ILE A 43 -2.14 -10.98 2.32
N ASP A 44 -1.50 -11.96 2.97
CA ASP A 44 -1.70 -12.25 4.39
C ASP A 44 -1.22 -11.12 5.30
N LYS A 45 -0.12 -10.45 4.90
CA LYS A 45 0.50 -9.38 5.66
C LYS A 45 1.23 -8.41 4.73
N LEU A 46 1.04 -7.13 5.00
CA LEU A 46 1.89 -6.06 4.45
C LEU A 46 3.05 -5.82 5.42
N THR A 47 4.26 -5.72 4.89
CA THR A 47 5.42 -5.29 5.68
C THR A 47 5.36 -3.79 5.94
N ASP A 48 6.02 -3.33 6.99
CA ASP A 48 6.13 -1.90 7.32
C ASP A 48 6.74 -1.12 6.14
N ASP A 49 7.73 -1.70 5.45
CA ASP A 49 8.31 -1.15 4.23
C ASP A 49 7.28 -0.93 3.12
N THR A 50 6.39 -1.91 2.90
CA THR A 50 5.34 -1.80 1.87
C THR A 50 4.34 -0.71 2.25
N LEU A 51 3.96 -0.62 3.53
CA LEU A 51 3.08 0.44 4.01
C LEU A 51 3.72 1.82 3.84
N GLN A 52 5.00 1.96 4.19
CA GLN A 52 5.75 3.20 4.03
C GLN A 52 5.87 3.59 2.55
N ARG A 53 6.08 2.62 1.64
CA ARG A 53 6.08 2.87 0.19
C ARG A 53 4.73 3.39 -0.29
N ILE A 54 3.63 2.77 0.13
CA ILE A 54 2.27 3.20 -0.24
C ILE A 54 1.98 4.61 0.28
N GLN A 55 2.31 4.90 1.55
CA GLN A 55 2.15 6.22 2.14
C GLN A 55 2.96 7.29 1.39
N THR A 56 4.23 6.99 1.10
CA THR A 56 5.14 7.88 0.37
C THR A 56 4.61 8.14 -1.04
N ALA A 57 4.20 7.09 -1.74
CA ALA A 57 3.64 7.22 -3.08
C ALA A 57 2.37 8.08 -3.10
N CYS A 58 1.46 7.91 -2.13
CA CYS A 58 0.27 8.77 -2.04
C CYS A 58 0.57 10.21 -1.62
N SER A 59 1.62 10.44 -0.83
CA SER A 59 2.11 11.79 -0.56
C SER A 59 2.61 12.48 -1.85
N ILE A 60 3.39 11.77 -2.67
CA ILE A 60 3.91 12.28 -3.94
C ILE A 60 2.80 12.45 -4.99
N GLY A 61 1.93 11.44 -5.13
CA GLY A 61 0.85 11.42 -6.12
C GLY A 61 -0.42 12.16 -5.69
N HIS A 62 -0.39 12.88 -4.57
CA HIS A 62 -1.51 13.63 -4.02
C HIS A 62 -2.81 12.80 -3.87
N CYS A 63 -2.73 11.62 -3.25
CA CYS A 63 -3.89 10.76 -2.91
C CYS A 63 -4.07 10.47 -1.41
N PRO A 64 -4.10 11.48 -0.53
CA PRO A 64 -4.29 11.26 0.90
C PRO A 64 -5.59 10.51 1.24
N GLU A 65 -6.67 10.75 0.47
CA GLU A 65 -7.97 10.11 0.69
C GLU A 65 -7.91 8.60 0.49
N VAL A 66 -7.15 8.14 -0.52
CA VAL A 66 -7.00 6.71 -0.81
C VAL A 66 -6.07 6.04 0.19
N TRP A 67 -5.05 6.77 0.66
CA TRP A 67 -4.20 6.31 1.76
C TRP A 67 -5.01 6.11 3.04
N ASP A 68 -5.87 7.06 3.41
CA ASP A 68 -6.70 6.96 4.60
C ASP A 68 -7.68 5.77 4.49
N GLU A 69 -8.40 5.65 3.37
CA GLU A 69 -9.27 4.48 3.08
C GLU A 69 -8.53 3.16 3.27
N PHE A 70 -7.32 3.07 2.69
CA PHE A 70 -6.45 1.91 2.77
C PHE A 70 -6.02 1.64 4.22
N HIS A 71 -5.51 2.65 4.91
CA HIS A 71 -4.99 2.52 6.27
C HIS A 71 -6.11 2.07 7.23
N TYR A 72 -7.29 2.70 7.17
CA TYR A 72 -8.43 2.34 8.01
C TYR A 72 -8.95 0.93 7.74
N SER A 73 -9.05 0.52 6.47
CA SER A 73 -9.52 -0.81 6.11
C SER A 73 -8.56 -1.93 6.54
N ASN A 74 -7.26 -1.62 6.63
CA ASN A 74 -6.22 -2.59 6.95
C ASN A 74 -5.70 -2.50 8.40
N LEU A 75 -6.27 -1.63 9.24
CA LEU A 75 -5.92 -1.47 10.67
C LEU A 75 -5.95 -2.80 11.43
N GLN A 76 -6.86 -3.73 11.07
CA GLN A 76 -6.94 -5.03 11.72
C GLN A 76 -5.72 -5.93 11.46
N LEU A 77 -5.03 -5.76 10.33
CA LEU A 77 -3.83 -6.52 9.98
C LEU A 77 -2.57 -5.96 10.64
N LEU A 78 -2.52 -4.63 10.81
CA LEU A 78 -1.51 -3.95 11.61
C LEU A 78 -1.61 -4.32 13.10
N ALA A 79 -2.83 -4.36 13.65
CA ALA A 79 -3.07 -4.76 15.04
C ALA A 79 -2.71 -6.23 15.32
N ARG A 80 -2.80 -7.11 14.32
CA ARG A 80 -2.45 -8.54 14.46
C ARG A 80 -0.94 -8.77 14.59
N SER A 81 -0.10 -7.88 14.05
CA SER A 81 1.36 -7.96 14.21
C SER A 81 1.85 -7.53 15.60
N GLN A 82 1.12 -6.68 16.32
CA GLN A 82 1.51 -6.27 17.67
C GLN A 82 1.16 -7.30 18.75
N LYS A 83 0.14 -8.14 18.54
CA LYS A 83 -0.25 -9.17 19.53
C LYS A 83 0.72 -10.36 19.62
N HIS A 84 1.60 -10.56 18.64
CA HIS A 84 2.65 -11.57 18.72
C HIS A 84 3.96 -11.06 19.34
N ALA A 85 4.09 -9.75 19.60
CA ALA A 85 5.28 -9.16 20.23
C ALA A 85 5.16 -8.98 21.76
N LEU A 86 4.01 -9.32 22.35
CA LEU A 86 3.72 -9.16 23.78
C LEU A 86 3.58 -10.49 24.55
N SER A 87 4.02 -11.61 23.96
CA SER A 87 4.20 -12.89 24.65
C SER A 87 5.69 -13.24 24.72
N CYS A 88 6.45 -12.48 25.51
CA CYS A 88 7.77 -12.85 26.04
C CYS A 88 7.83 -12.44 27.50
#